data_AF-A0A4S2N4K7-F1
#
_entry.id   AF-A0A4S2N4K7-F1
#
_cell.length_a   1.000
_cell.length_b   1.000
_cell.length_c   1.000
_cell.angle_alpha   90.00
_cell.angle_beta   90.00
_cell.angle_gamma   90.00
#
_symmetry.space_group_name_H-M   'P 1'
#
loop_
_entity.id
_entity.type
_entity.pdbx_description
1 polymer ?
#
loop_
_entity_poly.entity_id
_entity_poly.type
_entity_poly.pdbx_seq_one_letter_code
_entity_poly.pdbx_strand_id
1 'polypeptide(L)'
;MENPQRSLETLRQRSQQLVHSLQSLISALQQPAETLPPWSVLQNNFNVVSSSVASLSTALHTQLPPLPPPQERKTDAPNALVSYPLPHFPGKTQESTLTQLLTKRHTSEIGDQIYEAMCEEHTDDPGLEERWDNAKEWCQEEQDKRIWGALVTEEEEEAGVEVDQKVVELLKNEQEKENFAVKKGERDPEREILIGMLRFAATGIRIEEQRPLPQAPMKK
;
A
#
# COMPACT_ATOMS: atom_id res chain seq x y z
N MET A 1 5.15 -5.86 -29.81
CA MET A 1 4.48 -6.92 -29.05
C MET A 1 5.25 -7.09 -27.75
N GLU A 2 4.70 -6.61 -26.64
CA GLU A 2 5.33 -6.86 -25.34
C GLU A 2 5.38 -8.37 -25.11
N ASN A 3 6.51 -8.86 -24.55
CA ASN A 3 6.68 -10.28 -24.29
C ASN A 3 5.66 -10.69 -23.20
N PRO A 4 4.70 -11.58 -23.50
CA PRO A 4 3.65 -11.96 -22.54
C PRO A 4 4.23 -12.54 -21.24
N GLN A 5 5.43 -13.12 -21.30
CA GLN A 5 6.13 -13.63 -20.11
C GLN A 5 6.53 -12.49 -19.16
N ARG A 6 6.95 -11.34 -19.68
CA ARG A 6 7.33 -10.17 -18.88
C ARG A 6 6.11 -9.54 -18.20
N SER A 7 4.99 -9.49 -18.92
CA SER A 7 3.71 -9.03 -18.39
C SER A 7 3.22 -9.96 -17.27
N LEU A 8 3.23 -11.28 -17.50
CA LEU A 8 2.87 -12.27 -16.47
C LEU A 8 3.79 -12.21 -15.24
N GLU A 9 5.10 -12.00 -15.43
CA GLU A 9 6.05 -11.87 -14.32
C GLU A 9 5.78 -10.61 -13.48
N THR A 10 5.43 -9.51 -14.14
CA THR A 10 5.03 -8.28 -13.44
C THR A 10 3.76 -8.51 -12.64
N LEU A 11 2.75 -9.15 -13.24
CA LEU A 11 1.50 -9.49 -12.56
C LEU A 11 1.73 -10.44 -11.38
N ARG A 12 2.62 -11.43 -11.54
CA ARG A 12 3.03 -12.36 -10.47
C ARG A 12 3.64 -11.62 -9.29
N GLN A 13 4.53 -10.66 -9.54
CA GLN A 13 5.15 -9.87 -8.47
C GLN A 13 4.10 -9.02 -7.72
N ARG A 14 3.15 -8.41 -8.44
CA ARG A 14 2.07 -7.62 -7.83
C ARG A 14 1.09 -8.48 -7.03
N SER A 15 0.73 -9.67 -7.52
CA SER A 15 -0.13 -10.59 -6.77
C SER A 15 0.55 -11.11 -5.50
N GLN A 16 1.86 -11.37 -5.55
CA GLN A 16 2.64 -11.73 -4.35
C GLN A 16 2.67 -10.60 -3.31
N GLN A 17 2.78 -9.34 -3.75
CA GLN A 17 2.68 -8.18 -2.86
C GLN A 17 1.31 -8.10 -2.17
N LEU A 18 0.22 -8.30 -2.92
CA LEU A 18 -1.13 -8.34 -2.37
C LEU A 18 -1.28 -9.47 -1.33
N VAL A 19 -0.84 -10.69 -1.65
CA VAL A 19 -0.87 -11.82 -0.71
C VAL A 19 -0.10 -11.50 0.57
N HIS A 20 1.07 -10.87 0.47
CA HIS A 20 1.83 -10.45 1.64
C HIS A 20 1.08 -9.40 2.49
N SER A 21 0.44 -8.41 1.86
CA SER A 21 -0.38 -7.43 2.59
C SER A 21 -1.60 -8.04 3.28
N LEU A 22 -2.26 -9.01 2.63
CA LEU A 22 -3.38 -9.75 3.23
C LEU A 22 -2.91 -10.61 4.39
N GLN A 23 -1.76 -11.28 4.25
CA GLN A 23 -1.18 -12.06 5.34
C GLN A 23 -0.81 -11.18 6.53
N SER A 24 -0.31 -9.96 6.30
CA SER A 24 -0.06 -8.96 7.34
C SER A 24 -1.36 -8.56 8.05
N LEU A 25 -2.43 -8.29 7.30
CA LEU A 25 -3.74 -7.97 7.86
C LEU A 25 -4.31 -9.14 8.68
N ILE A 26 -4.25 -10.36 8.16
CA ILE A 26 -4.70 -11.57 8.85
C ILE A 26 -3.89 -11.75 10.14
N SER A 27 -2.57 -11.59 10.08
CA SER A 27 -1.70 -11.71 11.25
C SER A 27 -2.00 -10.63 12.29
N ALA A 28 -2.33 -9.41 11.88
CA ALA A 28 -2.75 -8.33 12.77
C ALA A 28 -4.11 -8.61 13.45
N LEU A 29 -5.03 -9.30 12.75
CA LEU A 29 -6.33 -9.72 13.30
C LEU A 29 -6.23 -10.97 14.19
N GLN A 30 -5.26 -11.84 13.92
CA GLN A 30 -5.01 -13.07 14.67
C GLN A 30 -4.12 -12.88 15.91
N GLN A 31 -3.64 -11.66 16.18
CA GLN A 31 -2.86 -11.41 17.38
C GLN A 31 -3.68 -11.81 18.62
N PRO A 32 -3.09 -12.54 19.57
CA PRO A 32 -3.77 -13.02 20.76
C PRO A 32 -4.01 -11.86 21.73
N ALA A 33 -5.03 -11.06 21.45
CA ALA A 33 -5.59 -10.10 22.37
C ALA A 33 -7.10 -10.28 22.36
N GLU A 34 -7.68 -10.35 23.54
CA GLU A 34 -9.11 -10.43 23.84
C GLU A 34 -9.89 -9.18 23.33
N THR A 35 -9.22 -8.28 22.62
CA THR A 35 -9.69 -7.00 22.12
C THR A 35 -9.25 -6.80 20.67
N LEU A 36 -10.14 -6.27 19.83
CA LEU A 36 -9.84 -5.86 18.46
C LEU A 36 -8.60 -4.94 18.40
N PRO A 37 -7.77 -5.04 17.35
CA PRO A 37 -6.61 -4.18 17.19
C PRO A 37 -7.03 -2.70 17.10
N PRO A 38 -6.14 -1.76 17.48
CA PRO A 38 -6.45 -0.34 17.40
C PRO A 38 -6.79 0.07 15.95
N TRP A 39 -7.81 0.91 15.80
CA TRP A 39 -8.35 1.32 14.50
C TRP A 39 -7.28 1.87 13.54
N SER A 40 -6.32 2.64 14.05
CA SER A 40 -5.22 3.19 13.24
C SER A 40 -4.39 2.10 12.55
N VAL A 41 -4.16 0.98 13.21
CA VAL A 41 -3.42 -0.16 12.64
C VAL A 41 -4.26 -0.86 11.57
N LEU A 42 -5.56 -1.02 11.80
CA LEU A 42 -6.48 -1.59 10.81
C LEU A 42 -6.57 -0.69 9.57
N GLN A 43 -6.76 0.61 9.75
CA GLN A 43 -6.83 1.59 8.67
C GLN A 43 -5.54 1.61 7.85
N ASN A 44 -4.37 1.58 8.51
CA ASN A 44 -3.10 1.55 7.79
C ASN A 44 -2.94 0.28 6.95
N ASN A 45 -3.24 -0.90 7.52
CA ASN A 45 -3.22 -2.15 6.77
C ASN A 45 -4.23 -2.15 5.60
N PHE A 46 -5.42 -1.58 5.80
CA PHE A 46 -6.42 -1.43 4.75
C PHE A 46 -5.96 -0.50 3.62
N ASN A 47 -5.32 0.62 3.95
CA ASN A 47 -4.75 1.54 2.95
C ASN A 47 -3.66 0.86 2.12
N VAL A 48 -2.81 0.05 2.74
CA VAL A 48 -1.78 -0.74 2.04
C VAL A 48 -2.43 -1.75 1.09
N VAL A 49 -3.46 -2.48 1.55
CA VAL A 49 -4.21 -3.42 0.70
C VAL A 49 -4.87 -2.67 -0.46
N SER A 50 -5.56 -1.55 -0.22
CA SER A 50 -6.18 -0.72 -1.25
C SER A 50 -5.19 -0.25 -2.31
N SER A 51 -4.02 0.25 -1.89
CA SER A 51 -2.93 0.64 -2.80
C SER A 51 -2.43 -0.55 -3.64
N SER A 52 -2.27 -1.73 -3.03
CA SER A 52 -1.83 -2.93 -3.75
C SER A 52 -2.87 -3.44 -4.75
N VAL A 53 -4.17 -3.35 -4.43
CA VAL A 53 -5.28 -3.70 -5.33
C VAL A 53 -5.35 -2.71 -6.49
N ALA A 54 -5.25 -1.41 -6.24
CA ALA A 54 -5.21 -0.39 -7.28
C ALA A 54 -4.00 -0.58 -8.21
N SER A 55 -2.83 -0.91 -7.66
CA SER A 55 -1.64 -1.24 -8.46
C SER A 55 -1.82 -2.51 -9.29
N LEU A 56 -2.53 -3.51 -8.79
CA LEU A 56 -2.82 -4.74 -9.53
C LEU A 56 -3.86 -4.51 -10.63
N SER A 57 -4.91 -3.73 -10.34
CA SER A 57 -5.93 -3.33 -11.32
C SER A 57 -5.31 -2.55 -12.49
N THR A 58 -4.49 -1.55 -12.20
CA THR A 58 -3.76 -0.79 -13.24
C THR A 58 -2.80 -1.68 -14.03
N ALA A 59 -2.10 -2.61 -13.38
CA ALA A 59 -1.25 -3.60 -14.06
C ALA A 59 -2.07 -4.53 -14.97
N LEU A 60 -3.24 -5.01 -14.52
CA LEU A 60 -4.14 -5.82 -15.34
C LEU A 60 -4.65 -5.04 -16.56
N HIS A 61 -5.14 -3.82 -16.38
CA HIS A 61 -5.65 -3.01 -17.50
C HIS A 61 -4.59 -2.65 -18.55
N THR A 62 -3.35 -2.41 -18.10
CA THR A 62 -2.24 -2.07 -19.01
C THR A 62 -1.66 -3.29 -19.72
N GLN A 63 -1.61 -4.44 -19.06
CA GLN A 63 -0.96 -5.65 -19.58
C GLN A 63 -1.91 -6.64 -20.24
N LEU A 64 -3.19 -6.60 -19.90
CA LEU A 64 -4.29 -7.39 -20.45
C LEU A 64 -5.38 -6.41 -20.91
N PRO A 65 -5.29 -5.87 -22.13
CA PRO A 65 -6.29 -4.95 -22.65
C PRO A 65 -7.69 -5.58 -22.57
N PRO A 66 -8.73 -4.82 -22.16
CA PRO A 66 -10.08 -5.34 -22.10
C PRO A 66 -10.52 -5.87 -23.48
N LEU A 67 -11.25 -6.99 -23.48
CA LEU A 67 -11.86 -7.48 -24.71
C LEU A 67 -12.83 -6.41 -25.22
N PRO A 68 -12.87 -6.13 -26.54
CA PRO A 68 -13.91 -5.29 -27.11
C PRO A 68 -15.29 -5.86 -26.80
N PRO A 69 -16.34 -5.01 -26.75
CA PRO A 69 -17.70 -5.43 -26.46
C PRO A 69 -18.15 -6.57 -27.40
N PRO A 70 -19.13 -7.40 -26.99
CA PRO A 70 -19.54 -8.60 -27.72
C PRO A 70 -19.83 -8.39 -29.21
N GLN A 71 -20.22 -7.16 -29.58
CA GLN A 71 -20.67 -6.77 -30.90
C GLN A 71 -19.54 -6.53 -31.93
N GLU A 72 -18.28 -6.37 -31.48
CA GLU A 72 -17.14 -6.08 -32.38
C GLU A 72 -16.06 -7.18 -32.39
N ARG A 73 -16.38 -8.40 -31.94
CA ARG A 73 -15.49 -9.56 -32.02
C ARG A 73 -15.27 -10.00 -33.48
N LYS A 74 -14.45 -9.27 -34.23
CA LYS A 74 -13.65 -9.85 -35.32
C LYS A 74 -12.69 -10.86 -34.70
N THR A 75 -12.66 -12.06 -35.27
CA THR A 75 -12.07 -13.30 -34.76
C THR A 75 -10.56 -13.29 -34.48
N ASP A 76 -9.89 -12.15 -34.60
CA ASP A 76 -8.43 -12.07 -34.73
C ASP A 76 -7.75 -11.20 -33.65
N ALA A 77 -8.41 -10.92 -32.52
CA ALA A 77 -7.80 -10.21 -31.40
C ALA A 77 -7.13 -11.19 -30.40
N PRO A 78 -5.79 -11.33 -30.37
CA PRO A 78 -5.07 -12.28 -29.51
C PRO A 78 -4.98 -11.85 -28.02
N ASN A 79 -5.79 -10.91 -27.55
CA ASN A 79 -5.62 -10.31 -26.22
C ASN A 79 -6.24 -11.12 -25.07
N ALA A 80 -6.99 -12.18 -25.37
CA ALA A 80 -7.40 -13.13 -24.34
C ALA A 80 -6.28 -14.17 -24.15
N LEU A 81 -5.44 -13.98 -23.13
CA LEU A 81 -4.49 -15.01 -22.70
C LEU A 81 -5.29 -16.28 -22.35
N VAL A 82 -5.22 -17.29 -23.23
CA VAL A 82 -5.87 -18.58 -23.01
C VAL A 82 -4.91 -19.49 -22.26
N SER A 83 -5.23 -19.76 -20.99
CA SER A 83 -4.47 -20.66 -20.14
C SER A 83 -4.89 -22.11 -20.39
N TYR A 84 -3.92 -22.96 -20.74
CA TYR A 84 -4.07 -24.41 -20.79
C TYR A 84 -3.08 -25.09 -19.83
N PRO A 85 -3.40 -26.27 -19.28
CA PRO A 85 -2.44 -27.02 -18.49
C PRO A 85 -1.21 -27.38 -19.34
N LEU A 86 -0.04 -27.40 -18.70
CA LEU A 86 1.18 -27.89 -19.32
C LEU A 86 1.05 -29.40 -19.59
N PRO A 87 1.71 -29.95 -20.64
CA PRO A 87 1.71 -31.39 -20.92
C PRO A 87 2.24 -32.26 -19.77
N HIS A 88 3.03 -31.68 -18.87
CA HIS A 88 3.59 -32.35 -17.70
C HIS A 88 2.69 -32.29 -16.46
N PHE A 89 1.57 -31.55 -16.50
CA PHE A 89 0.67 -31.46 -15.37
C PHE A 89 -0.04 -32.81 -15.14
N PRO A 90 -0.17 -33.31 -13.89
CA PRO A 90 -0.75 -34.62 -13.61
C PRO A 90 -2.29 -34.59 -13.74
N GLY A 91 -2.78 -34.57 -14.98
CA GLY A 91 -4.19 -34.37 -15.30
C GLY A 91 -5.13 -35.47 -14.78
N LYS A 92 -4.65 -36.69 -14.56
CA LYS A 92 -5.48 -37.81 -14.06
C LYS A 92 -5.67 -37.83 -12.55
N THR A 93 -4.75 -37.25 -11.78
CA THR A 93 -4.78 -37.33 -10.30
C THR A 93 -5.25 -36.04 -9.65
N GLN A 94 -5.09 -34.89 -10.32
CA GLN A 94 -5.40 -33.56 -9.75
C GLN A 94 -6.34 -32.75 -10.66
N GLU A 95 -7.26 -33.43 -11.35
CA GLU A 95 -8.24 -32.76 -12.22
C GLU A 95 -9.14 -31.78 -11.43
N SER A 96 -9.53 -32.13 -10.21
CA SER A 96 -10.33 -31.27 -9.33
C SER A 96 -9.59 -29.98 -8.94
N THR A 97 -8.29 -30.05 -8.66
CA THR A 97 -7.47 -28.87 -8.39
C THR A 97 -7.26 -28.03 -9.64
N LEU A 98 -7.05 -28.67 -10.80
CA LEU A 98 -6.89 -27.97 -12.07
C LEU A 98 -8.16 -27.18 -12.43
N THR A 99 -9.32 -27.83 -12.30
CA THR A 99 -10.61 -27.18 -12.55
C THR A 99 -10.81 -26.01 -11.59
N GLN A 100 -10.49 -26.16 -10.29
CA GLN A 100 -10.51 -25.05 -9.33
C GLN A 100 -9.59 -23.87 -9.74
N LEU A 101 -8.33 -24.14 -10.09
CA LEU A 101 -7.36 -23.11 -10.47
C LEU A 101 -7.71 -22.38 -11.77
N LEU A 102 -8.31 -23.10 -12.74
CA LEU A 102 -8.71 -22.54 -14.03
C LEU A 102 -10.16 -22.05 -14.06
N THR A 103 -10.87 -22.06 -12.93
CA THR A 103 -12.22 -21.51 -12.88
C THR A 103 -12.20 -20.02 -13.20
N LYS A 104 -13.09 -19.61 -14.09
CA LYS A 104 -13.41 -18.20 -14.36
C LYS A 104 -14.69 -17.75 -13.65
N ARG A 105 -15.29 -18.64 -12.86
CA ARG A 105 -16.56 -18.37 -12.17
C ARG A 105 -16.25 -17.55 -10.93
N HIS A 106 -16.87 -16.39 -10.81
CA HIS A 106 -16.86 -15.58 -9.58
C HIS A 106 -17.59 -16.32 -8.45
N THR A 107 -17.33 -15.93 -7.21
CA THR A 107 -18.06 -16.45 -6.05
C THR A 107 -19.53 -16.07 -6.14
N SER A 108 -20.43 -16.90 -5.58
CA SER A 108 -21.87 -16.65 -5.68
C SER A 108 -22.28 -15.30 -5.10
N GLU A 109 -21.67 -14.87 -4.00
CA GLU A 109 -21.90 -13.56 -3.37
C GLU A 109 -21.64 -12.39 -4.32
N ILE A 110 -20.53 -12.44 -5.06
CA ILE A 110 -20.21 -11.41 -6.07
C ILE A 110 -21.22 -11.47 -7.21
N GLY A 111 -21.68 -12.66 -7.58
CA GLY A 111 -22.70 -12.83 -8.61
C GLY A 111 -24.04 -12.20 -8.22
N ASP A 112 -24.44 -12.37 -6.97
CA ASP A 112 -25.67 -11.77 -6.41
C ASP A 112 -25.56 -10.25 -6.37
N GLN A 113 -24.41 -9.69 -5.96
CA GLN A 113 -24.15 -8.25 -5.98
C GLN A 113 -24.14 -7.67 -7.40
N ILE A 114 -23.56 -8.38 -8.37
CA ILE A 114 -23.59 -7.97 -9.78
C ILE A 114 -25.02 -8.01 -10.30
N TYR A 115 -25.81 -9.02 -9.92
CA TYR A 115 -27.21 -9.11 -10.31
C TYR A 115 -28.04 -7.97 -9.71
N GLU A 116 -27.84 -7.67 -8.43
CA GLU A 116 -28.45 -6.52 -7.75
C GLU A 116 -28.10 -5.21 -8.47
N ALA A 117 -26.82 -4.97 -8.74
CA ALA A 117 -26.37 -3.81 -9.51
C ALA A 117 -26.99 -3.74 -10.92
N MET A 118 -27.13 -4.86 -11.64
CA MET A 118 -27.78 -4.88 -12.95
C MET A 118 -29.30 -4.60 -12.88
N CYS A 119 -29.94 -4.92 -11.76
CA CYS A 119 -31.35 -4.62 -11.53
C CYS A 119 -31.58 -3.19 -11.04
N GLU A 120 -30.57 -2.53 -10.49
CA GLU A 120 -30.63 -1.11 -10.16
C GLU A 120 -30.71 -0.28 -11.45
N GLU A 121 -31.70 0.62 -11.52
CA GLU A 121 -31.92 1.49 -12.66
C GLU A 121 -30.80 2.53 -12.71
N HIS A 122 -29.80 2.28 -13.56
CA HIS A 122 -28.69 3.19 -13.78
C HIS A 122 -29.21 4.41 -14.55
N THR A 123 -29.22 5.57 -13.89
CA THR A 123 -29.36 6.85 -14.59
C THR A 123 -28.02 7.17 -15.22
N ASP A 124 -27.79 6.63 -16.42
CA ASP A 124 -26.62 6.97 -17.23
C ASP A 124 -26.74 8.44 -17.65
N ASP A 125 -26.24 9.35 -16.81
CA ASP A 125 -26.05 10.75 -17.18
C ASP A 125 -24.76 10.82 -18.02
N PRO A 126 -24.86 11.01 -19.35
CA PRO A 126 -23.69 11.01 -20.24
C PRO A 126 -22.71 12.15 -19.94
N GLY A 127 -23.09 13.14 -19.12
CA GLY A 127 -22.21 14.21 -18.67
C GLY A 127 -21.54 13.97 -17.33
N LEU A 128 -21.76 12.82 -16.67
CA LEU A 128 -21.23 12.58 -15.32
C LEU A 128 -19.70 12.50 -15.30
N GLU A 129 -19.09 11.85 -16.29
CA GLU A 129 -17.63 11.73 -16.41
C GLU A 129 -16.98 13.10 -16.64
N GLU A 130 -17.53 13.91 -17.54
CA GLU A 130 -17.08 15.30 -17.78
C GLU A 130 -17.21 16.17 -16.51
N ARG A 131 -18.26 15.99 -15.71
CA ARG A 131 -18.40 16.68 -14.42
C ARG A 131 -17.34 16.27 -13.40
N TRP A 132 -16.98 14.98 -13.35
CA TRP A 132 -15.91 14.50 -12.46
C TRP A 132 -14.53 15.02 -12.87
N ASP A 133 -14.26 15.08 -14.17
CA ASP A 133 -13.02 15.67 -14.70
C ASP A 133 -12.94 17.16 -14.37
N ASN A 134 -14.00 17.93 -14.63
CA ASN A 134 -14.08 19.34 -14.25
C ASN A 134 -13.93 19.55 -12.73
N ALA A 135 -14.57 18.71 -11.92
CA ALA A 135 -14.46 18.80 -10.46
C ALA A 135 -13.03 18.53 -9.97
N LYS A 136 -12.31 17.60 -10.62
CA LYS A 136 -10.91 17.33 -10.32
C LYS A 136 -10.02 18.52 -10.67
N GLU A 137 -10.23 19.13 -11.83
CA GLU A 137 -9.50 20.34 -12.25
C GLU A 137 -9.72 21.49 -11.27
N TRP A 138 -10.97 21.76 -10.87
CA TRP A 138 -11.27 22.80 -9.87
C TRP A 138 -10.60 22.53 -8.52
N CYS A 139 -10.59 21.28 -8.06
CA CYS A 139 -9.89 20.90 -6.83
C CYS A 139 -8.38 21.14 -6.93
N GLN A 140 -7.78 20.86 -8.10
CA GLN A 140 -6.35 21.09 -8.33
C GLN A 140 -6.02 22.57 -8.37
N GLU A 141 -6.80 23.39 -9.09
CA GLU A 141 -6.63 24.84 -9.12
C GLU A 141 -6.72 25.46 -7.73
N GLU A 142 -7.67 25.01 -6.92
CA GLU A 142 -7.84 25.51 -5.55
C GLU A 142 -6.74 25.02 -4.61
N GLN A 143 -6.23 23.82 -4.84
CA GLN A 143 -5.09 23.28 -4.09
C GLN A 143 -3.81 24.08 -4.40
N ASP A 144 -3.59 24.45 -5.65
CA ASP A 144 -2.39 25.16 -6.11
C ASP A 144 -2.37 26.64 -5.69
N LYS A 145 -3.54 27.25 -5.51
CA LYS A 145 -3.67 28.60 -4.95
C LYS A 145 -3.31 28.68 -3.46
N ARG A 146 -3.15 27.55 -2.77
CA ARG A 146 -2.96 27.54 -1.31
C ARG A 146 -1.60 26.97 -0.94
N ILE A 147 -0.89 27.67 -0.06
CA ILE A 147 0.35 27.15 0.54
C ILE A 147 -0.02 26.23 1.70
N TRP A 148 0.05 24.91 1.48
CA TRP A 148 -0.23 23.91 2.51
C TRP A 148 0.97 23.74 3.43
N GLY A 149 0.76 23.89 4.74
CA GLY A 149 1.80 23.72 5.76
C GLY A 149 2.57 25.00 6.11
N ALA A 150 2.16 26.16 5.57
CA ALA A 150 2.55 27.45 6.13
C ALA A 150 1.80 27.70 7.45
N LEU A 151 2.45 28.42 8.37
CA LEU A 151 1.87 28.78 9.68
C LEU A 151 0.86 29.93 9.58
N VAL A 152 0.81 30.59 8.42
CA VAL A 152 -0.04 31.73 8.12
C VAL A 152 -0.61 31.54 6.72
N THR A 153 -1.87 31.92 6.55
CA THR A 153 -2.55 31.86 5.25
C THR A 153 -2.09 33.03 4.38
N GLU A 154 -2.15 32.87 3.06
CA GLU A 154 -1.75 33.92 2.11
C GLU A 154 -2.56 35.22 2.32
N GLU A 155 -3.82 35.11 2.72
CA GLU A 155 -4.69 36.25 3.09
C GLU A 155 -4.20 37.02 4.33
N GLU A 156 -3.58 36.33 5.29
CA GLU A 156 -3.00 36.92 6.50
C GLU A 156 -1.60 37.52 6.24
N GLU A 157 -0.83 36.96 5.29
CA GLU A 157 0.44 37.53 4.81
C GLU A 157 0.21 38.82 4.01
N GLU A 158 -0.81 38.85 3.15
CA GLU A 158 -1.23 40.06 2.43
C GLU A 158 -1.81 41.14 3.37
N ALA A 159 -2.42 40.73 4.49
CA ALA A 159 -2.86 41.63 5.55
C ALA A 159 -1.70 42.15 6.44
N GLY A 160 -0.47 41.72 6.19
CA GLY A 160 0.74 42.18 6.90
C GLY A 160 0.90 41.60 8.30
N VAL A 161 0.32 40.43 8.58
CA VAL A 161 0.51 39.74 9.86
C VAL A 161 1.88 39.05 9.85
N GLU A 162 2.90 39.71 10.40
CA GLU A 162 4.21 39.09 10.60
C GLU A 162 4.14 37.98 11.64
N VAL A 163 4.52 36.76 11.24
CA VAL A 163 4.71 35.64 12.16
C VAL A 163 5.98 35.87 12.96
N ASP A 164 5.85 35.89 14.29
CA ASP A 164 6.99 35.87 15.19
C ASP A 164 7.89 34.66 14.85
N GLN A 165 9.10 34.93 14.36
CA GLN A 165 10.10 33.92 14.00
C GLN A 165 10.39 32.92 15.13
N LYS A 166 10.14 33.31 16.39
CA LYS A 166 10.22 32.43 17.57
C LYS A 166 9.17 31.32 17.58
N VAL A 167 7.95 31.58 17.12
CA VAL A 167 6.89 30.56 17.01
C VAL A 167 7.25 29.54 15.93
N VAL A 168 7.82 30.03 14.82
CA VAL A 168 8.34 29.18 13.73
C VAL A 168 9.47 28.27 14.22
N GLU A 169 10.42 28.80 14.99
CA GLU A 169 11.50 28.02 15.58
C GLU A 169 11.02 27.03 16.66
N LEU A 170 10.01 27.39 17.46
CA LEU A 170 9.45 26.48 18.47
C LEU A 170 8.72 25.30 17.82
N LEU A 171 7.91 25.53 16.79
CA LEU A 171 7.18 24.47 16.07
C LEU A 171 8.11 23.56 15.27
N LYS A 172 9.15 24.12 14.63
CA LYS A 172 10.20 23.31 13.99
C LYS A 172 10.94 22.44 15.00
N ASN A 173 11.29 23.00 16.16
CA ASN A 173 11.92 22.24 17.23
C ASN A 173 11.00 21.19 17.84
N GLU A 174 9.69 21.39 17.90
CA GLU A 174 8.73 20.38 18.37
C GLU A 174 8.58 19.23 17.36
N GLN A 175 8.43 19.52 16.07
CA GLN A 175 8.38 18.49 15.03
C GLN A 175 9.70 17.71 14.92
N GLU A 176 10.84 18.38 15.08
CA GLU A 176 12.15 17.73 15.14
C GLU A 176 12.29 16.90 16.42
N LYS A 177 11.80 17.38 17.57
CA LYS A 177 11.80 16.61 18.83
C LYS A 177 10.88 15.41 18.77
N GLU A 178 9.70 15.49 18.15
CA GLU A 178 8.81 14.34 17.97
C GLU A 178 9.44 13.31 17.02
N ASN A 179 9.97 13.74 15.88
CA ASN A 179 10.65 12.85 14.94
C ASN A 179 11.95 12.27 15.51
N PHE A 180 12.68 13.03 16.34
CA PHE A 180 13.89 12.57 17.02
C PHE A 180 13.57 11.69 18.23
N ALA A 181 12.49 11.94 18.96
CA ALA A 181 12.01 11.09 20.04
C ALA A 181 11.52 9.73 19.51
N VAL A 182 10.80 9.72 18.38
CA VAL A 182 10.44 8.48 17.68
C VAL A 182 11.69 7.72 17.20
N LYS A 183 12.74 8.41 16.74
CA LYS A 183 14.01 7.78 16.32
C LYS A 183 14.99 7.42 17.44
N LYS A 184 14.85 8.00 18.64
CA LYS A 184 15.78 7.83 19.76
C LYS A 184 15.20 6.96 20.88
N GLY A 185 13.88 6.91 21.01
CA GLY A 185 13.19 6.08 22.01
C GLY A 185 13.39 4.57 21.84
N GLU A 186 13.68 4.09 20.62
CA GLU A 186 13.80 2.65 20.34
C GLU A 186 15.25 2.14 20.24
N ARG A 187 16.27 3.02 20.12
CA ARG A 187 17.61 2.58 19.68
C ARG A 187 18.71 2.60 20.72
N ASP A 188 18.49 3.19 21.89
CA ASP A 188 19.54 3.31 22.91
C ASP A 188 19.61 2.10 23.88
N PRO A 189 18.51 1.59 24.50
CA PRO A 189 18.64 0.49 25.45
C PRO A 189 18.92 -0.88 24.78
N GLU A 190 18.28 -1.17 23.64
CA GLU A 190 18.46 -2.45 22.95
C GLU A 190 19.86 -2.61 22.37
N ARG A 191 20.45 -1.50 21.90
CA ARG A 191 21.82 -1.49 21.36
C ARG A 191 22.85 -1.73 22.45
N GLU A 192 22.66 -1.17 23.64
CA GLU A 192 23.53 -1.43 24.79
C GLU A 192 23.47 -2.90 25.22
N ILE A 193 22.28 -3.49 25.24
CA ILE A 193 22.09 -4.93 25.54
C ILE A 193 22.77 -5.81 24.48
N LEU A 194 22.60 -5.51 23.19
CA LEU A 194 23.23 -6.27 22.11
C LEU A 194 24.76 -6.20 22.17
N ILE A 195 25.32 -5.02 22.45
CA ILE A 195 26.76 -4.85 22.65
C ILE A 195 27.24 -5.64 23.87
N GLY A 196 26.45 -5.65 24.95
CA GLY A 196 26.70 -6.46 26.14
C GLY A 196 26.74 -7.96 25.85
N MET A 197 25.77 -8.46 25.08
CA MET A 197 25.70 -9.86 24.65
C MET A 197 26.86 -10.25 23.73
N LEU A 198 27.24 -9.38 22.78
CA LEU A 198 28.37 -9.64 21.87
C LEU A 198 29.70 -9.69 22.62
N ARG A 199 29.88 -8.82 23.64
CA ARG A 199 31.05 -8.85 24.52
C ARG A 199 31.07 -10.08 25.41
N PHE A 200 29.91 -10.51 25.92
CA PHE A 200 29.80 -11.75 26.68
C PHE A 200 30.18 -12.96 25.82
N ALA A 201 29.71 -13.04 24.57
CA ALA A 201 30.08 -14.11 23.65
C ALA A 201 31.60 -14.16 23.35
N ALA A 202 32.26 -12.99 23.32
CA ALA A 202 33.69 -12.90 23.04
C ALA A 202 34.59 -13.09 24.28
N THR A 203 34.14 -12.70 25.47
CA THR A 203 34.98 -12.62 26.68
C THR A 203 34.51 -13.49 27.84
N GLY A 204 33.28 -13.99 27.81
CA GLY A 204 32.65 -14.74 28.89
C GLY A 204 32.22 -13.90 30.10
N ILE A 205 32.42 -12.58 30.06
CA ILE A 205 32.15 -11.67 31.20
C ILE A 205 30.69 -11.21 31.17
N ARG A 206 29.97 -11.45 32.27
CA ARG A 206 28.56 -11.08 32.44
C ARG A 206 28.35 -9.60 32.23
N ILE A 207 27.20 -9.23 31.67
CA ILE A 207 26.87 -7.84 31.26
C ILE A 207 27.05 -6.85 32.41
N GLU A 208 26.73 -7.25 33.65
CA GLU A 208 26.85 -6.44 34.87
C GLU A 208 28.31 -6.07 35.25
N GLU A 209 29.29 -6.87 34.81
CA GLU A 209 30.71 -6.70 35.15
C GLU A 209 31.52 -6.04 34.01
N GLN A 210 30.86 -5.65 32.91
CA GLN A 210 31.53 -5.06 31.75
C GLN A 210 31.87 -3.58 31.98
N ARG A 211 33.12 -3.20 31.69
CA ARG A 211 33.53 -1.77 31.75
C ARG A 211 32.79 -0.94 30.69
N PRO A 212 32.37 0.29 31.03
CA PRO A 212 31.72 1.19 30.09
C PRO A 212 32.64 1.47 28.89
N LEU A 213 32.03 1.60 27.72
CA LEU A 213 32.74 1.94 26.48
C LEU A 213 33.40 3.32 26.62
N PRO A 214 34.65 3.51 26.12
CA PRO A 214 35.23 4.84 26.01
C PRO A 214 34.35 5.69 25.08
N GLN A 215 33.92 6.85 25.55
CA GLN A 215 33.15 7.78 24.73
C GLN A 215 34.06 8.29 23.60
N ALA A 216 33.60 8.16 22.36
CA ALA A 216 34.32 8.69 21.21
C ALA A 216 34.45 10.23 21.35
N PRO A 217 35.60 10.82 21.02
CA PRO A 217 35.75 12.27 21.10
C PRO A 217 34.75 12.92 20.13
N MET A 218 33.92 13.82 20.66
CA MET A 218 33.04 14.66 19.86
C MET A 218 33.92 15.46 18.88
N LYS A 219 33.76 15.21 17.58
CA LYS A 219 34.35 16.05 16.54
C LYS A 219 33.68 17.42 16.64
N LYS A 220 34.48 18.43 16.98
CA LYS A 220 34.10 19.85 16.88
C LYS A 220 33.93 20.25 15.43
#